data_AF-A0A954LSY0-F1
#
_entry.id   AF-A0A954LSY0-F1
#
_cell.length_a   1.000
_cell.length_b   1.000
_cell.length_c   1.000
_cell.angle_alpha   90.00
_cell.angle_beta   90.00
_cell.angle_gamma   90.00
#
_symmetry.space_group_name_H-M   'P 1'
#
loop_
_entity.id
_entity.type
_entity.pdbx_description
1 polymer ?
#
loop_
_entity_poly.entity_id
_entity_poly.type
_entity_poly.pdbx_seq_one_letter_code
_entity_poly.pdbx_strand_id
1 'polypeptide(L)'
;MPRRRLGGERDSQPFCPPERWHESLDREEIEILSESPGKGYLHPVTPEEVADRIEQLPARFREPLEVVQLSRMTRKRALMPLYGLQWGSTVYLYPIEESLVETYGCPPMPSQMTEARMYGGKWEQQGKMWELHWTLPCLKDFYLNNILIHEIGHVNDTRNTNSQDRERFAEWFAIEYGYRASRCRS
;
A
#
# COMPACT_ATOMS: atom_id res chain seq x y z
N MET A 1 -8.04 13.95 -31.15
CA MET A 1 -8.78 12.69 -30.92
C MET A 1 -8.62 11.78 -32.13
N PRO A 2 -7.99 10.61 -31.98
CA PRO A 2 -8.45 9.44 -32.71
C PRO A 2 -8.61 8.19 -31.83
N ARG A 3 -9.65 7.42 -32.15
CA ARG A 3 -10.03 6.10 -31.61
C ARG A 3 -9.10 5.02 -32.14
N ARG A 4 -8.73 4.05 -31.30
CA ARG A 4 -8.12 2.77 -31.73
C ARG A 4 -9.20 1.68 -31.71
N ARG A 5 -9.47 1.05 -32.87
CA ARG A 5 -10.22 -0.21 -32.95
C ARG A 5 -9.24 -1.36 -32.81
N LEU A 6 -9.54 -2.30 -31.92
CA LEU A 6 -9.09 -3.69 -31.96
C LEU A 6 -10.31 -4.55 -31.65
N GLY A 7 -10.63 -5.49 -32.54
CA GLY A 7 -11.73 -6.43 -32.41
C GLY A 7 -11.23 -7.80 -31.93
N GLY A 8 -12.15 -8.52 -31.26
CA GLY A 8 -12.03 -9.93 -30.81
C GLY A 8 -11.15 -10.09 -29.57
N GLU A 9 -11.56 -10.66 -28.44
CA GLU A 9 -12.71 -11.49 -28.05
C GLU A 9 -13.31 -10.97 -26.74
N ARG A 10 -14.61 -11.21 -26.54
CA ARG A 10 -15.34 -10.85 -25.34
C ARG A 10 -14.97 -11.79 -24.20
N ASP A 11 -13.96 -11.43 -23.43
CA ASP A 11 -13.76 -12.01 -22.11
C ASP A 11 -14.62 -11.20 -21.12
N SER A 12 -15.91 -11.50 -21.10
CA SER A 12 -16.85 -10.97 -20.11
C SER A 12 -16.65 -11.70 -18.79
N GLN A 13 -15.55 -11.41 -18.10
CA GLN A 13 -15.47 -11.65 -16.66
C GLN A 13 -15.89 -10.37 -15.94
N PRO A 14 -16.82 -10.45 -14.97
CA PRO A 14 -17.29 -9.29 -14.26
C PRO A 14 -16.12 -8.62 -13.53
N PHE A 15 -16.25 -7.30 -13.44
CA PHE A 15 -15.41 -6.29 -12.82
C PHE A 15 -15.22 -6.51 -11.30
N CYS A 16 -14.97 -7.74 -10.85
CA CYS A 16 -14.74 -8.07 -9.46
C CYS A 16 -13.26 -7.84 -9.12
N PRO A 17 -12.95 -7.19 -7.98
CA PRO A 17 -11.59 -7.20 -7.45
C PRO A 17 -11.21 -8.67 -7.16
N PRO A 18 -10.03 -9.13 -7.59
CA PRO A 18 -9.60 -10.52 -7.39
C PRO A 18 -9.16 -10.82 -5.95
N GLU A 19 -9.36 -9.88 -5.03
CA GLU A 19 -9.07 -10.08 -3.61
C GLU A 19 -9.97 -11.18 -3.05
N ARG A 20 -9.36 -12.16 -2.38
CA ARG A 20 -10.09 -13.02 -1.46
C ARG A 20 -10.49 -12.15 -0.27
N TRP A 21 -11.75 -11.72 -0.26
CA TRP A 21 -12.31 -11.00 0.88
C TRP A 21 -12.29 -11.91 2.10
N HIS A 22 -11.68 -11.43 3.17
CA HIS A 22 -11.77 -12.04 4.49
C HIS A 22 -12.87 -11.29 5.25
N GLU A 23 -13.96 -12.00 5.55
CA GLU A 23 -14.94 -11.50 6.53
C GLU A 23 -14.28 -11.52 7.91
N SER A 24 -14.65 -10.59 8.80
CA SER A 24 -14.11 -10.54 10.16
C SER A 24 -14.45 -11.84 10.89
N LEU A 25 -13.46 -12.49 11.48
CA LEU A 25 -13.59 -13.81 12.10
C LEU A 25 -13.37 -13.83 13.63
N ASP A 26 -13.33 -12.67 14.31
CA ASP A 26 -13.09 -12.58 15.77
C ASP A 26 -11.90 -13.46 16.19
N ARG A 27 -10.77 -13.33 15.47
CA ARG A 27 -9.58 -14.16 15.65
C ARG A 27 -8.66 -13.61 16.74
N GLU A 28 -8.03 -14.51 17.49
CA GLU A 28 -7.05 -14.15 18.53
C GLU A 28 -5.65 -13.84 17.95
N GLU A 29 -5.32 -14.36 16.76
CA GLU A 29 -4.02 -14.20 16.11
C GLU A 29 -4.15 -13.53 14.74
N ILE A 30 -3.18 -12.67 14.42
CA ILE A 30 -3.09 -12.00 13.12
C ILE A 30 -2.55 -12.98 12.09
N GLU A 31 -3.32 -13.26 11.04
CA GLU A 31 -2.89 -14.09 9.91
C GLU A 31 -2.20 -13.25 8.84
N ILE A 32 -1.00 -13.65 8.40
CA ILE A 32 -0.28 -12.97 7.33
C ILE A 32 -0.25 -13.88 6.11
N LEU A 33 -0.92 -13.44 5.04
CA LEU A 33 -1.07 -14.17 3.80
C LEU A 33 -0.19 -13.57 2.71
N SER A 34 0.33 -14.42 1.83
CA SER A 34 1.07 -13.98 0.66
C SER A 34 0.57 -14.68 -0.60
N GLU A 35 0.21 -13.87 -1.59
CA GLU A 35 -0.01 -14.32 -2.95
C GLU A 35 1.25 -14.08 -3.80
N SER A 36 1.27 -14.65 -5.01
CA SER A 36 2.29 -14.28 -5.99
C SER A 36 2.00 -12.87 -6.53
N PRO A 37 2.98 -11.96 -6.58
CA PRO A 37 2.77 -10.57 -7.02
C PRO A 37 2.31 -10.49 -8.49
N GLY A 38 2.64 -11.50 -9.29
CA GLY A 38 2.41 -11.54 -10.73
C GLY A 38 3.66 -11.21 -11.54
N LYS A 39 3.62 -11.46 -12.84
CA LYS A 39 4.77 -11.23 -13.73
C LYS A 39 5.04 -9.72 -13.88
N GLY A 40 6.29 -9.30 -13.68
CA GLY A 40 6.72 -7.91 -13.79
C GLY A 40 6.51 -7.09 -12.51
N TYR A 41 6.08 -7.74 -11.42
CA TYR A 41 5.81 -7.11 -10.13
C TYR A 41 6.50 -7.86 -9.00
N LEU A 42 6.80 -7.15 -7.91
CA LEU A 42 7.35 -7.72 -6.68
C LEU A 42 6.65 -7.18 -5.44
N HIS A 43 6.68 -7.98 -4.36
CA HIS A 43 6.42 -7.48 -3.01
C HIS A 43 7.73 -6.93 -2.42
N PRO A 44 7.79 -5.65 -2.02
CA PRO A 44 9.01 -5.07 -1.44
C PRO A 44 9.37 -5.66 -0.07
N VAL A 45 8.40 -6.28 0.59
CA VAL A 45 8.45 -6.83 1.95
C VAL A 45 8.04 -8.30 1.93
N THR A 46 8.52 -9.07 2.91
CA THR A 46 8.07 -10.45 3.14
C THR A 46 7.02 -10.53 4.26
N PRO A 47 6.25 -11.62 4.36
CA PRO A 47 5.33 -11.85 5.48
C PRO A 47 6.00 -11.74 6.85
N GLU A 48 7.23 -12.24 6.99
CA GLU A 48 7.99 -12.20 8.24
C GLU A 48 8.35 -10.76 8.62
N GLU A 49 8.77 -9.94 7.66
CA GLU A 49 9.08 -8.52 7.91
C GLU A 49 7.83 -7.73 8.31
N VAL A 50 6.68 -8.07 7.74
CA VAL A 50 5.39 -7.50 8.13
C VAL A 50 5.03 -7.93 9.56
N ALA A 51 5.19 -9.21 9.90
CA ALA A 51 4.94 -9.73 11.25
C ALA A 51 5.80 -9.01 12.29
N ASP A 52 7.12 -9.01 12.08
CA ASP A 52 8.10 -8.35 12.93
C ASP A 52 7.78 -6.88 13.13
N ARG A 53 7.29 -6.21 12.07
CA ARG A 53 6.94 -4.80 12.16
C ARG A 53 5.67 -4.57 12.96
N ILE A 54 4.66 -5.42 12.79
CA ILE A 54 3.41 -5.33 13.52
C ILE A 54 3.65 -5.58 15.01
N GLU A 55 4.44 -6.58 15.39
CA GLU A 55 4.75 -6.91 16.79
C GLU A 55 5.35 -5.73 17.58
N GLN A 56 6.03 -4.81 16.89
CA GLN A 56 6.59 -3.60 17.50
C GLN A 56 5.52 -2.54 17.85
N LEU A 57 4.28 -2.69 17.37
CA LEU A 57 3.17 -1.83 17.74
C LEU A 57 2.59 -2.21 19.12
N PRO A 58 2.14 -1.22 19.90
CA PRO A 58 1.36 -1.48 21.12
C PRO A 58 0.22 -2.47 20.87
N ALA A 59 0.00 -3.40 21.80
CA ALA A 59 -1.00 -4.48 21.68
C ALA A 59 -2.39 -3.97 21.26
N ARG A 60 -2.86 -2.86 21.87
CA ARG A 60 -4.13 -2.20 21.54
C ARG A 60 -4.33 -1.85 20.06
N PHE A 61 -3.25 -1.68 19.29
CA PHE A 61 -3.34 -1.36 17.86
C PHE A 61 -3.31 -2.61 16.97
N ARG A 62 -2.89 -3.74 17.54
CA ARG A 62 -2.85 -5.06 16.91
C ARG A 62 -4.15 -5.82 17.11
N GLU A 63 -4.79 -5.64 18.27
CA GLU A 63 -6.08 -6.30 18.62
C GLU A 63 -7.16 -6.22 17.53
N PRO A 64 -7.43 -5.07 16.88
CA PRO A 64 -8.48 -5.01 15.86
C PRO A 64 -8.03 -5.50 14.47
N LEU A 65 -6.76 -5.88 14.30
CA LEU A 65 -6.20 -6.38 13.05
C LEU A 65 -6.33 -7.90 13.03
N GLU A 66 -6.91 -8.46 11.97
CA GLU A 66 -7.08 -9.91 11.84
C GLU A 66 -6.22 -10.50 10.73
N VAL A 67 -6.11 -9.80 9.59
CA VAL A 67 -5.40 -10.31 8.41
C VAL A 67 -4.55 -9.23 7.78
N VAL A 68 -3.33 -9.58 7.39
CA VAL A 68 -2.53 -8.79 6.45
C VAL A 68 -2.20 -9.62 5.23
N GLN A 69 -2.57 -9.16 4.04
CA GLN A 69 -2.37 -9.88 2.80
C GLN A 69 -1.45 -9.14 1.84
N LEU A 70 -0.31 -9.76 1.51
CA LEU A 70 0.48 -9.41 0.33
C LEU A 70 -0.28 -9.90 -0.91
N SER A 71 -0.92 -8.97 -1.62
CA SER A 71 -1.92 -9.28 -2.65
C SER A 71 -1.34 -9.30 -4.05
N ARG A 72 -1.92 -10.05 -4.97
CA ARG A 72 -1.50 -10.03 -6.38
C ARG A 72 -1.82 -8.70 -7.08
N MET A 73 -0.98 -8.27 -8.03
CA MET A 73 -1.30 -7.12 -8.89
C MET A 73 -2.54 -7.37 -9.74
N THR A 74 -3.38 -6.34 -9.90
CA THR A 74 -4.62 -6.40 -10.69
C THR A 74 -4.63 -5.31 -11.76
N ARG A 75 -5.31 -5.54 -12.89
CA ARG A 75 -5.41 -4.54 -13.98
C ARG A 75 -6.00 -3.21 -13.52
N LYS A 76 -6.92 -3.22 -12.55
CA LYS A 76 -7.52 -2.01 -11.99
C LYS A 76 -6.52 -1.23 -11.13
N ARG A 77 -5.65 -1.94 -10.40
CA ARG A 77 -4.63 -1.35 -9.52
C ARG A 77 -3.42 -0.83 -10.28
N ALA A 78 -3.05 -1.44 -11.41
CA ALA A 78 -2.04 -0.88 -12.31
C ALA A 78 -2.40 0.51 -12.89
N LEU A 79 -3.65 0.96 -12.73
CA LEU A 79 -4.13 2.26 -13.21
C LEU A 79 -4.26 3.32 -12.10
N MET A 80 -4.06 2.94 -10.83
CA MET A 80 -4.18 3.84 -9.67
C MET A 80 -3.06 3.54 -8.66
N PRO A 81 -2.24 4.53 -8.26
CA PRO A 81 -1.11 4.31 -7.34
C PRO A 81 -1.64 4.11 -5.91
N LEU A 82 -2.08 2.89 -5.61
CA LEU A 82 -2.54 2.46 -4.29
C LEU A 82 -1.65 1.30 -3.84
N TYR A 83 -0.74 1.58 -2.91
CA TYR A 83 0.17 0.58 -2.34
C TYR A 83 -0.49 -0.25 -1.24
N GLY A 84 -1.56 0.28 -0.64
CA GLY A 84 -2.30 -0.32 0.46
C GLY A 84 -3.81 -0.21 0.27
N LEU A 85 -4.55 -1.01 1.03
CA LEU A 85 -5.99 -0.85 1.24
C LEU A 85 -6.37 -1.51 2.57
N GLN A 86 -7.16 -0.81 3.36
CA GLN A 86 -7.88 -1.36 4.49
C GLN A 86 -9.32 -1.74 4.10
N TRP A 87 -9.78 -2.91 4.57
CA TRP A 87 -11.19 -3.30 4.54
C TRP A 87 -11.56 -4.14 5.77
N GLY A 88 -12.54 -3.67 6.55
CA GLY A 88 -12.86 -4.27 7.85
C GLY A 88 -11.63 -4.36 8.75
N SER A 89 -11.32 -5.55 9.25
CA SER A 89 -10.14 -5.80 10.08
C SER A 89 -8.93 -6.31 9.28
N THR A 90 -8.96 -6.15 7.95
CA THR A 90 -7.93 -6.64 7.03
C THR A 90 -7.17 -5.50 6.36
N VAL A 91 -5.86 -5.68 6.24
CA VAL A 91 -4.96 -4.81 5.45
C VAL A 91 -4.45 -5.59 4.24
N TYR A 92 -4.46 -4.96 3.08
CA TYR A 92 -3.92 -5.50 1.84
C TYR A 92 -2.76 -4.63 1.38
N LEU A 93 -1.60 -5.24 1.13
CA LEU A 93 -0.44 -4.57 0.54
C LEU A 93 -0.26 -5.04 -0.90
N TYR A 94 -0.17 -4.09 -1.83
CA TYR A 94 -0.05 -4.38 -3.25
C TYR A 94 1.42 -4.45 -3.68
N PRO A 95 1.73 -5.20 -4.73
CA PRO A 95 3.08 -5.24 -5.25
C PRO A 95 3.31 -4.01 -6.14
N ILE A 96 4.54 -3.81 -6.55
CA ILE A 96 4.97 -2.71 -7.42
C ILE A 96 5.78 -3.25 -8.58
N GLU A 97 5.95 -2.47 -9.65
CA GLU A 97 6.80 -2.84 -10.79
C GLU A 97 8.20 -3.24 -10.33
N GLU A 98 8.70 -4.35 -10.87
CA GLU A 98 10.03 -4.88 -10.54
C GLU A 98 11.18 -3.94 -10.94
N SER A 99 10.90 -2.96 -11.80
CA SER A 99 11.82 -1.89 -12.19
C SER A 99 12.17 -0.94 -11.04
N LEU A 100 11.33 -0.88 -9.99
CA LEU A 100 11.40 0.12 -8.92
C LEU A 100 11.28 1.57 -9.43
N VAL A 101 10.66 1.73 -10.61
CA VAL A 101 10.39 3.02 -11.24
C VAL A 101 8.93 3.08 -11.60
N GLU A 102 8.25 4.10 -11.08
CA GLU A 102 6.85 4.37 -11.35
C GLU A 102 6.72 5.59 -12.25
N THR A 103 5.82 5.53 -13.24
CA THR A 103 5.68 6.58 -14.25
C THR A 103 4.31 7.25 -14.22
N TYR A 104 4.33 8.57 -14.16
CA TYR A 104 3.15 9.42 -13.99
C TYR A 104 3.02 10.43 -15.13
N GLY A 105 1.81 10.58 -15.68
CA GLY A 105 1.51 11.55 -16.74
C GLY A 105 1.28 12.98 -16.26
N CYS A 106 1.18 13.18 -14.95
CA CYS A 106 0.99 14.47 -14.30
C CYS A 106 2.07 14.68 -13.23
N PRO A 107 2.39 15.94 -12.88
CA PRO A 107 3.30 16.22 -11.79
C PRO A 107 2.73 15.68 -10.47
N PRO A 108 3.59 15.14 -9.58
CA PRO A 108 3.17 14.73 -8.25
C PRO A 108 2.70 15.92 -7.42
N MET A 109 1.76 15.68 -6.52
CA MET A 109 1.35 16.67 -5.52
C MET A 109 2.50 16.92 -4.54
N PRO A 110 2.61 18.12 -3.93
CA PRO A 110 3.66 18.42 -2.96
C PRO A 110 3.71 17.43 -1.77
N SER A 111 2.56 16.92 -1.33
CA SER A 111 2.46 15.88 -0.30
C SER A 111 3.10 14.57 -0.76
N GLN A 112 2.77 14.08 -1.95
CA GLN A 112 3.36 12.86 -2.54
C GLN A 112 4.87 12.99 -2.72
N MET A 113 5.36 14.17 -3.12
CA MET A 113 6.79 14.44 -3.21
C MET A 113 7.48 14.36 -1.85
N THR A 114 6.87 14.97 -0.84
CA THR A 114 7.42 15.03 0.53
C THR A 114 7.44 13.65 1.15
N GLU A 115 6.32 12.93 1.08
CA GLU A 115 6.16 11.59 1.58
C GLU A 115 7.18 10.63 0.97
N ALA A 116 7.27 10.55 -0.37
CA ALA A 116 8.26 9.69 -1.01
C ALA A 116 9.70 10.03 -0.59
N ARG A 117 10.02 11.34 -0.50
CA ARG A 117 11.34 11.82 -0.08
C ARG A 117 11.70 11.43 1.35
N MET A 118 10.74 11.40 2.27
CA MET A 118 10.96 10.98 3.68
C MET A 118 11.54 9.56 3.78
N TYR A 119 11.27 8.72 2.79
CA TYR A 119 11.75 7.33 2.71
C TYR A 119 12.83 7.13 1.64
N GLY A 120 13.35 8.21 1.05
CA GLY A 120 14.45 8.17 0.08
C GLY A 120 14.02 7.96 -1.39
N GLY A 121 12.72 8.02 -1.68
CA GLY A 121 12.20 8.07 -3.05
C GLY A 121 12.64 9.35 -3.76
N LYS A 122 12.96 9.22 -5.06
CA LYS A 122 13.45 10.32 -5.89
C LYS A 122 12.52 10.59 -7.05
N TRP A 123 11.95 11.78 -7.07
CA TRP A 123 11.15 12.26 -8.20
C TRP A 123 12.05 12.91 -9.25
N GLU A 124 11.89 12.50 -10.50
CA GLU A 124 12.56 13.08 -11.66
C GLU A 124 11.55 13.41 -12.75
N GLN A 125 11.74 14.53 -13.45
CA GLN A 125 10.92 14.90 -14.59
C GLN A 125 11.59 14.42 -15.88
N GLN A 126 10.95 13.48 -16.57
CA GLN A 126 11.40 12.94 -17.86
C GLN A 126 10.52 13.48 -18.99
N GLY A 127 10.89 14.65 -19.52
CA GLY A 127 10.12 15.35 -20.53
C GLY A 127 8.73 15.77 -20.03
N LYS A 128 7.67 15.11 -20.52
CA LYS A 128 6.29 15.34 -20.09
C LYS A 128 5.83 14.38 -18.98
N MET A 129 6.62 13.35 -18.70
CA MET A 129 6.31 12.36 -17.68
C MET A 129 7.10 12.67 -16.41
N TRP A 130 6.61 12.14 -15.30
CA TRP A 130 7.28 12.17 -14.01
C TRP A 130 7.58 10.74 -13.60
N GLU A 131 8.80 10.51 -13.13
CA GLU A 131 9.24 9.20 -12.64
C GLU A 131 9.54 9.29 -11.15
N LEU A 132 9.09 8.28 -10.41
CA LEU A 132 9.48 8.07 -9.02
C LEU A 132 10.39 6.84 -8.96
N HIS A 133 11.64 7.08 -8.57
CA HIS A 133 12.66 6.05 -8.45
C HIS A 133 12.82 5.62 -7.00
N TRP A 134 12.86 4.31 -6.80
CA TRP A 134 13.12 3.69 -5.53
C TRP A 134 14.40 2.85 -5.57
N THR A 135 15.05 2.75 -4.42
CA THR A 135 15.90 1.59 -4.14
C THR A 135 15.08 0.58 -3.34
N LEU A 136 15.37 -0.71 -3.47
CA LEU A 136 14.62 -1.74 -2.73
C LEU A 136 14.63 -1.49 -1.21
N PRO A 137 15.75 -1.10 -0.56
CA PRO A 137 15.74 -0.76 0.86
C PRO A 137 14.82 0.42 1.22
N CYS A 138 14.84 1.49 0.42
CA CYS A 138 13.96 2.66 0.61
C CYS A 138 12.49 2.29 0.45
N LEU A 139 12.18 1.46 -0.54
CA LEU A 139 10.81 1.00 -0.79
C LEU A 139 10.31 0.08 0.31
N LYS A 140 11.17 -0.80 0.83
CA LYS A 140 10.87 -1.64 1.99
C LYS A 140 10.56 -0.78 3.22
N ASP A 141 11.39 0.23 3.50
CA ASP A 141 11.16 1.19 4.58
C ASP A 141 9.82 1.92 4.40
N PHE A 142 9.53 2.40 3.19
CA PHE A 142 8.26 3.02 2.84
C PHE A 142 7.05 2.09 3.07
N TYR A 143 7.13 0.82 2.66
CA TYR A 143 6.04 -0.14 2.83
C TYR A 143 5.80 -0.46 4.31
N LEU A 144 6.85 -0.75 5.08
CA LEU A 144 6.72 -1.16 6.48
C LEU A 144 6.37 0.01 7.41
N ASN A 145 6.90 1.20 7.15
CA ASN A 145 6.80 2.33 8.07
C ASN A 145 5.87 3.44 7.60
N ASN A 146 5.38 3.39 6.36
CA ASN A 146 4.32 4.28 5.90
C ASN A 146 3.06 3.49 5.58
N ILE A 147 3.08 2.71 4.50
CA ILE A 147 1.86 2.10 3.93
C ILE A 147 1.17 1.18 4.93
N LEU A 148 1.90 0.19 5.47
CA LEU A 148 1.35 -0.74 6.46
C LEU A 148 0.75 -0.02 7.67
N ILE A 149 1.47 0.98 8.20
CA ILE A 149 1.05 1.70 9.41
C ILE A 149 -0.16 2.61 9.11
N HIS A 150 -0.21 3.22 7.93
CA HIS A 150 -1.37 4.00 7.46
C HIS A 150 -2.64 3.13 7.42
N GLU A 151 -2.56 1.96 6.79
CA GLU A 151 -3.71 1.05 6.69
C GLU A 151 -4.14 0.49 8.05
N ILE A 152 -3.19 0.19 8.95
CA ILE A 152 -3.49 -0.16 10.36
C ILE A 152 -4.14 1.03 11.08
N GLY A 153 -3.74 2.26 10.76
CA GLY A 153 -4.39 3.48 11.23
C GLY A 153 -5.87 3.50 10.85
N HIS A 154 -6.23 3.16 9.60
CA HIS A 154 -7.63 3.04 9.20
C HIS A 154 -8.41 1.98 9.96
N VAL A 155 -7.79 0.84 10.31
CA VAL A 155 -8.39 -0.21 11.15
C VAL A 155 -8.70 0.33 12.56
N ASN A 156 -7.80 1.15 13.11
CA ASN A 156 -7.90 1.68 14.47
C ASN A 156 -8.76 2.95 14.59
N ASP A 157 -9.18 3.55 13.48
CA ASP A 157 -10.05 4.73 13.48
C ASP A 157 -11.52 4.35 13.73
N THR A 158 -11.88 4.29 15.01
CA THR A 158 -13.26 3.99 15.46
C THR A 158 -14.14 5.23 15.60
N ARG A 159 -13.62 6.44 15.33
CA ARG A 159 -14.29 7.71 15.66
C ARG A 159 -14.72 8.49 14.43
N ASN A 160 -13.92 8.51 13.37
CA ASN A 160 -14.22 9.29 12.18
C ASN A 160 -15.03 8.47 11.18
N THR A 161 -16.08 9.08 10.63
CA THR A 161 -16.96 8.42 9.65
C THR A 161 -16.86 9.02 8.24
N ASN A 162 -16.33 10.24 8.10
CA ASN A 162 -16.10 10.85 6.80
C ASN A 162 -14.68 10.53 6.29
N SER A 163 -14.50 10.45 4.97
CA SER A 163 -13.23 9.99 4.40
C SER A 163 -12.07 10.93 4.72
N GLN A 164 -12.28 12.24 4.72
CA GLN A 164 -11.18 13.20 4.90
C GLN A 164 -10.56 13.10 6.30
N ASP A 165 -11.38 12.96 7.33
CA ASP A 165 -10.86 12.83 8.70
C ASP A 165 -10.24 11.46 8.94
N ARG A 166 -10.77 10.40 8.30
CA ARG A 166 -10.16 9.07 8.33
C ARG A 166 -8.77 9.04 7.67
N GLU A 167 -8.60 9.72 6.53
CA GLU A 167 -7.28 9.86 5.89
C GLU A 167 -6.31 10.64 6.80
N ARG A 168 -6.73 11.78 7.37
CA ARG A 168 -5.87 12.56 8.28
C ARG A 168 -5.44 11.76 9.50
N PHE A 169 -6.34 10.94 10.05
CA PHE A 169 -6.01 10.07 11.17
C PHE A 169 -4.96 9.03 10.76
N ALA A 170 -5.15 8.37 9.63
CA ALA A 170 -4.20 7.37 9.11
C ALA A 170 -2.84 7.98 8.76
N GLU A 171 -2.81 9.16 8.13
CA GLU A 171 -1.59 9.93 7.86
C GLU A 171 -0.84 10.27 9.15
N TRP A 172 -1.55 10.79 10.16
CA TRP A 172 -0.97 11.06 11.48
C TRP A 172 -0.43 9.79 12.14
N PHE A 173 -1.19 8.69 12.05
CA PHE A 173 -0.82 7.41 12.65
C PHE A 173 0.44 6.84 12.00
N ALA A 174 0.57 6.93 10.66
CA ALA A 174 1.75 6.55 9.90
C ALA A 174 2.98 7.41 10.27
N ILE A 175 2.80 8.72 10.45
CA ILE A 175 3.89 9.60 10.90
C ILE A 175 4.35 9.23 12.31
N GLU A 176 3.42 9.07 13.25
CA GLU A 176 3.74 8.88 14.66
C GLU A 176 4.30 7.48 14.96
N TYR A 177 3.58 6.44 14.54
CA TYR A 177 3.93 5.05 14.85
C TYR A 177 4.78 4.37 13.78
N GLY A 178 4.93 5.00 12.61
CA GLY A 178 5.71 4.53 11.48
C GLY A 178 7.00 5.32 11.31
N TYR A 179 6.91 6.51 10.69
CA TYR A 179 8.08 7.33 10.36
C TYR A 179 8.93 7.67 11.59
N ARG A 180 8.36 8.35 12.60
CA ARG A 180 9.12 8.78 13.79
C ARG A 180 9.67 7.58 14.57
N ALA A 181 8.88 6.51 14.71
CA ALA A 181 9.31 5.29 15.38
C ALA A 181 10.50 4.61 14.69
N SER A 182 10.57 4.65 13.34
CA SER A 182 11.70 4.08 12.58
C SER A 182 12.96 4.95 12.66
N ARG A 183 12.82 6.27 12.78
CA ARG A 183 13.96 7.22 12.82
C ARG A 183 14.54 7.43 14.21
N CYS A 184 13.79 7.17 15.28
CA CYS A 184 14.30 7.23 16.65
C CYS A 184 15.09 5.96 17.07
N ARG A 185 15.23 4.97 16.18
CA ARG A 185 15.91 3.69 16.44
C ARG A 185 17.32 3.61 15.84
N SER A 186 17.80 4.68 15.21
CA SER A 186 19.15 4.82 14.64
C SER A 186 20.11 5.48 15.60
#